data_AF-A0A6A3BB40-F1
#
_entry.id   AF-A0A6A3BB40-F1
#
_cell.length_a   1.000
_cell.length_b   1.000
_cell.length_c   1.000
_cell.angle_alpha   90.00
_cell.angle_beta   90.00
_cell.angle_gamma   90.00
#
_symmetry.space_group_name_H-M   'P 1'
#
loop_
_entity.id
_entity.type
_entity.pdbx_description
1 polymer ?
#
loop_
_entity_poly.entity_id
_entity_poly.type
_entity_poly.pdbx_seq_one_letter_code
_entity_poly.pdbx_strand_id
1 'polypeptide(L)'
;MLAEEKAVKEFSYAVSGVLSSSDHFSTSRSENLKELIDGGEKYVIYKFNLRYKLPPSSCMFVDGNGGTREVDLENMEKCKANLLEPYSAKLIDGINQSEARRRGLTLFCFIYLNINARVAYMLSFDRKGFDVLGKVRGKAPEDEENEYHWKQFRIPFKEEAREVESFCLQLVEMEEEAIKMVYCYSGLG
;
A
#
# COMPACT_ATOMS: atom_id res chain seq x y z
N MET A 1 -11.07 15.26 15.73
CA MET A 1 -11.02 14.01 16.52
C MET A 1 -12.11 13.01 16.12
N LEU A 2 -13.39 13.39 15.95
CA LEU A 2 -14.49 12.41 15.78
C LEU A 2 -14.62 11.69 14.42
N ALA A 3 -14.15 12.23 13.30
CA ALA A 3 -14.49 11.67 11.98
C ALA A 3 -13.67 10.43 11.57
N GLU A 4 -12.35 10.46 11.77
CA GLU A 4 -11.47 9.33 11.37
C GLU A 4 -11.69 8.12 12.29
N GLU A 5 -11.77 8.30 13.60
CA GLU A 5 -12.06 7.20 14.54
C GLU A 5 -13.47 6.62 14.36
N LYS A 6 -14.45 7.45 14.01
CA LYS A 6 -15.81 6.98 13.72
C LYS A 6 -15.85 6.23 12.40
N ALA A 7 -15.15 6.71 11.36
CA ALA A 7 -15.00 5.99 10.10
C ALA A 7 -14.36 4.60 10.30
N VAL A 8 -13.39 4.49 11.21
CA VAL A 8 -12.78 3.20 11.57
C VAL A 8 -13.79 2.21 12.13
N LYS A 9 -14.75 2.68 12.94
CA LYS A 9 -15.81 1.84 13.54
C LYS A 9 -16.91 1.46 12.56
N GLU A 10 -17.06 2.21 11.47
CA GLU A 10 -18.06 1.96 10.42
C GLU A 10 -17.52 1.05 9.30
N PHE A 11 -16.24 0.68 9.34
CA PHE A 11 -15.64 -0.18 8.33
C PHE A 11 -16.10 -1.64 8.42
N SER A 12 -16.22 -2.27 7.24
CA SER A 12 -16.54 -3.69 7.13
C SER A 12 -15.49 -4.60 7.78
N TYR A 13 -15.88 -5.86 7.98
CA TYR A 13 -15.02 -6.87 8.61
C TYR A 13 -13.68 -7.04 7.89
N ALA A 14 -13.65 -6.94 6.55
CA ALA A 14 -12.43 -7.05 5.77
C ALA A 14 -11.40 -5.98 6.15
N VAL A 15 -11.85 -4.73 6.24
CA VAL A 15 -10.99 -3.59 6.63
C VAL A 15 -10.62 -3.66 8.11
N SER A 16 -11.59 -3.91 8.98
CA SER A 16 -11.36 -4.02 10.43
C SER A 16 -10.40 -5.15 10.79
N GLY A 17 -10.44 -6.26 10.06
CA GLY A 17 -9.51 -7.37 10.23
C GLY A 17 -8.08 -7.04 9.79
N VAL A 18 -7.88 -6.05 8.91
CA VAL A 18 -6.53 -5.54 8.59
C VAL A 18 -6.07 -4.56 9.65
N LEU A 19 -6.89 -3.56 9.93
CA LEU A 19 -6.50 -2.46 10.81
C LEU A 19 -6.28 -2.92 12.25
N SER A 20 -7.01 -3.93 12.73
CA SER A 20 -6.83 -4.48 14.09
C SER A 20 -5.53 -5.25 14.31
N SER A 21 -4.87 -5.68 13.23
CA SER A 21 -3.57 -6.37 13.30
C SER A 21 -2.38 -5.41 13.29
N SER A 22 -2.61 -4.11 13.12
CA SER A 22 -1.56 -3.11 13.06
C SER A 22 -1.17 -2.67 14.47
N ASP A 23 0.14 -2.68 14.76
CA ASP A 23 0.71 -2.11 15.98
C ASP A 23 0.93 -0.59 15.83
N HIS A 24 0.63 -0.05 14.65
CA HIS A 24 0.78 1.36 14.36
C HIS A 24 -0.34 2.18 15.03
N PHE A 25 -0.01 2.79 16.17
CA PHE A 25 -0.79 3.88 16.74
C PHE A 25 -0.75 5.05 15.74
N SER A 26 -1.75 5.16 14.85
CA SER A 26 -1.85 6.37 14.03
C SER A 26 -2.31 7.49 14.95
N THR A 27 -1.40 8.40 15.28
CA THR A 27 -1.81 9.74 15.65
C THR A 27 -2.60 10.30 14.47
N SER A 28 -3.91 10.48 14.65
CA SER A 28 -4.79 11.00 13.60
C SER A 28 -4.22 12.32 13.08
N ARG A 29 -4.53 12.67 11.82
CA ARG A 29 -4.11 13.99 11.29
C ARG A 29 -4.59 15.12 12.20
N SER A 30 -5.77 14.93 12.80
CA SER A 30 -6.35 15.89 13.74
C SER A 30 -5.63 15.97 15.08
N GLU A 31 -5.02 14.89 15.56
CA GLU A 31 -4.19 14.90 16.76
C GLU A 31 -2.83 15.54 16.50
N ASN A 32 -2.20 15.22 15.35
CA ASN A 32 -0.94 15.85 14.95
C ASN A 32 -1.07 17.37 14.78
N LEU A 33 -2.22 17.84 14.30
CA LEU A 33 -2.49 19.26 14.10
C LEU A 33 -3.26 19.89 15.27
N LYS A 34 -3.42 19.18 16.39
CA LYS A 34 -4.27 19.64 17.49
C LYS A 34 -3.82 20.99 18.04
N GLU A 35 -2.51 21.16 18.26
CA GLU A 35 -1.95 22.44 18.73
C GLU A 35 -2.14 23.59 17.74
N LEU A 36 -2.20 23.28 16.44
CA LEU A 36 -2.48 24.25 15.38
C LEU A 36 -3.97 24.60 15.30
N ILE A 37 -4.85 23.63 15.55
CA ILE A 37 -6.32 23.78 15.51
C ILE A 37 -6.86 24.46 16.78
N ASP A 38 -6.30 24.13 17.94
CA ASP A 38 -6.75 24.63 19.25
C ASP A 38 -6.41 26.11 19.48
N GLY A 39 -5.72 26.76 18.53
CA GLY A 39 -5.57 28.21 18.45
C GLY A 39 -4.71 28.82 19.56
N GLY A 40 -3.84 28.02 20.18
CA GLY A 40 -2.96 28.46 21.26
C GLY A 40 -1.96 29.55 20.86
N GLU A 41 -1.62 29.63 19.56
CA GLU A 41 -0.69 30.64 19.02
C GLU A 41 -1.24 31.34 17.76
N LYS A 42 -0.66 32.51 17.44
CA LYS A 42 -0.95 33.23 16.19
C LYS A 42 -0.09 32.68 15.06
N TYR A 43 -0.68 31.85 14.22
CA TYR A 43 -0.02 31.32 13.02
C TYR A 43 -0.21 32.24 11.81
N VAL A 44 0.85 32.39 11.00
CA VAL A 44 0.75 33.01 9.67
C VAL A 44 0.65 31.90 8.62
N ILE A 45 -0.45 31.90 7.88
CA ILE A 45 -0.70 30.88 6.85
C ILE A 45 -0.15 31.37 5.51
N TYR A 46 0.87 30.68 5.01
CA TYR A 46 1.39 30.91 3.66
C TYR A 46 0.79 29.90 2.70
N LYS A 47 0.25 30.39 1.59
CA LYS A 47 -0.28 29.55 0.51
C LYS A 47 0.65 29.62 -0.70
N PHE A 48 1.24 28.49 -1.04
CA PHE A 48 1.97 28.33 -2.30
C PHE A 48 0.97 28.18 -3.44
N ASN A 49 0.87 29.20 -4.30
CA ASN A 49 -0.01 29.17 -5.46
C ASN A 49 0.72 28.50 -6.63
N LEU A 50 0.44 27.22 -6.85
CA LEU A 50 0.93 26.46 -8.00
C LEU A 50 0.21 26.84 -9.32
N ARG A 51 -0.86 27.64 -9.24
CA ARG A 51 -1.77 28.00 -10.35
C ARG A 51 -1.24 29.00 -11.36
N TYR A 52 -0.33 29.89 -10.93
CA TYR A 52 0.16 30.92 -11.83
C TYR A 52 1.45 30.40 -12.46
N LYS A 53 1.49 30.34 -13.80
CA LYS A 53 2.71 30.23 -14.64
C LYS A 53 3.61 31.47 -14.44
N LEU A 54 3.91 31.81 -13.19
CA LEU A 54 4.93 32.78 -12.82
C LEU A 54 6.23 31.98 -12.66
N PRO A 55 7.28 32.28 -13.45
CA PRO A 55 8.55 31.59 -13.31
C PRO A 55 9.09 31.73 -11.87
N PRO A 56 9.55 30.65 -11.21
CA PRO A 56 9.66 29.27 -11.68
C PRO A 56 8.76 28.32 -10.86
N SER A 57 7.46 28.21 -11.17
CA SER A 57 6.63 27.12 -10.66
C SER A 57 6.93 25.83 -11.45
N SER A 58 7.89 25.04 -10.98
CA SER A 58 8.20 23.68 -11.47
C SER A 58 7.95 22.65 -10.37
N CYS A 59 7.41 21.47 -10.73
CA CYS A 59 7.27 20.35 -9.80
C CYS A 59 8.05 19.15 -10.36
N MET A 60 8.90 18.56 -9.53
CA MET A 60 9.71 17.38 -9.88
C MET A 60 9.26 16.21 -9.01
N PHE A 61 8.90 15.11 -9.65
CA PHE A 61 8.71 13.85 -8.97
C PHE A 61 10.02 13.08 -8.97
N VAL A 62 10.44 12.65 -7.78
CA VAL A 62 11.62 11.81 -7.57
C VAL A 62 11.14 10.45 -7.09
N ASP A 63 11.45 9.40 -7.82
CA ASP A 63 11.11 8.04 -7.43
C ASP A 63 12.13 7.43 -6.45
N GLY A 64 11.78 6.28 -5.87
CA GLY A 64 12.63 5.58 -4.90
C GLY A 64 13.94 5.05 -5.47
N ASN A 65 14.10 5.02 -6.81
CA ASN A 65 15.32 4.59 -7.49
C ASN A 65 16.19 5.79 -7.91
N GLY A 66 15.82 7.01 -7.50
CA GLY A 66 16.52 8.24 -7.86
C GLY A 66 16.18 8.78 -9.26
N GLY A 67 15.19 8.20 -9.93
CA GLY A 67 14.66 8.71 -11.19
C GLY A 67 13.89 10.01 -10.96
N THR A 68 14.10 10.99 -11.83
CA THR A 68 13.45 12.30 -11.73
C THR A 68 12.61 12.57 -12.98
N ARG A 69 11.37 13.01 -12.80
CA ARG A 69 10.48 13.41 -13.90
C ARG A 69 9.78 14.73 -13.56
N GLU A 70 9.71 15.62 -14.55
CA GLU A 70 8.94 16.85 -14.42
C GLU A 70 7.44 16.52 -14.43
N VAL A 71 6.69 17.13 -13.52
CA VAL A 71 5.25 16.94 -13.39
C VAL A 71 4.55 18.11 -14.04
N ASP A 72 3.70 17.80 -15.02
CA ASP A 72 2.77 18.77 -15.57
C ASP A 72 1.76 19.19 -14.49
N LEU A 73 1.84 20.45 -14.08
CA LEU A 73 0.99 21.05 -13.06
C LEU A 73 -0.49 21.03 -13.47
N GLU A 74 -0.81 21.08 -14.78
CA GLU A 74 -2.18 20.99 -15.30
C GLU A 74 -2.79 19.59 -15.07
N ASN A 75 -1.95 18.55 -15.06
CA ASN A 75 -2.37 17.18 -14.75
C ASN A 75 -2.46 16.94 -13.24
N MET A 76 -1.59 17.57 -12.44
CA MET A 76 -1.62 17.46 -10.99
C MET A 76 -2.94 17.98 -10.40
N GLU A 77 -3.54 19.01 -10.99
CA GLU A 77 -4.85 19.52 -10.55
C GLU A 77 -6.01 18.55 -10.85
N LYS A 78 -5.87 17.71 -11.89
CA LYS A 78 -6.86 16.68 -12.25
C LYS A 78 -6.67 15.39 -11.44
N CYS A 79 -5.50 15.19 -10.85
CA CYS A 79 -5.21 14.04 -10.00
C CYS A 79 -5.93 14.15 -8.66
N LYS A 80 -7.01 13.38 -8.48
CA LYS A 80 -7.65 13.22 -7.16
C LYS A 80 -6.68 12.53 -6.22
N ALA A 81 -6.40 13.16 -5.07
CA ALA A 81 -5.63 12.56 -3.97
C ALA A 81 -6.12 11.14 -3.65
N ASN A 82 -5.18 10.24 -3.33
CA ASN A 82 -5.53 8.86 -3.09
C ASN A 82 -6.31 8.74 -1.77
N LEU A 83 -7.58 8.33 -1.81
CA LEU A 83 -8.40 8.16 -0.59
C LEU A 83 -7.85 7.05 0.33
N LEU A 84 -6.88 6.29 -0.16
CA LEU A 84 -6.14 5.26 0.56
C LEU A 84 -4.99 5.81 1.42
N GLU A 85 -4.49 7.02 1.12
CA GLU A 85 -3.29 7.57 1.79
C GLU A 85 -3.38 7.62 3.31
N PRO A 86 -4.49 8.10 3.92
CA PRO A 86 -4.58 8.21 5.39
C PRO A 86 -4.44 6.86 6.11
N TYR A 87 -4.77 5.76 5.45
CA TYR A 87 -4.75 4.42 6.01
C TYR A 87 -3.57 3.57 5.50
N SER A 88 -2.78 4.09 4.57
CA SER A 88 -1.76 3.32 3.85
C SER A 88 -0.75 2.64 4.77
N ALA A 89 -0.14 3.40 5.69
CA ALA A 89 0.82 2.87 6.64
C ALA A 89 0.20 1.79 7.55
N LYS A 90 -1.01 2.03 8.07
CA LYS A 90 -1.74 1.08 8.92
C LYS A 90 -2.14 -0.19 8.19
N LEU A 91 -2.56 -0.08 6.93
CA LEU A 91 -2.94 -1.23 6.11
C LEU A 91 -1.71 -2.10 5.81
N ILE A 92 -0.61 -1.48 5.39
CA ILE A 92 0.65 -2.19 5.11
C ILE A 92 1.15 -2.88 6.38
N ASP A 93 1.18 -2.18 7.51
CA ASP A 93 1.61 -2.74 8.79
C ASP A 93 0.68 -3.90 9.22
N GLY A 94 -0.64 -3.70 9.23
CA GLY A 94 -1.59 -4.74 9.62
C GLY A 94 -1.55 -5.99 8.73
N ILE A 95 -1.28 -5.83 7.43
CA ILE A 95 -1.05 -6.96 6.52
C ILE A 95 0.26 -7.68 6.88
N ASN A 96 1.32 -6.92 7.13
CA ASN A 96 2.65 -7.46 7.41
C ASN A 96 2.78 -8.07 8.79
N GLN A 97 2.01 -7.65 9.80
CA GLN A 97 2.00 -8.28 11.13
C GLN A 97 1.23 -9.61 11.13
N SER A 98 0.20 -9.73 10.30
CA SER A 98 -0.57 -10.97 10.18
C SER A 98 0.22 -12.07 9.47
N GLU A 99 0.57 -13.13 10.21
CA GLU A 99 1.28 -14.27 9.63
C GLU A 99 0.48 -14.95 8.51
N ALA A 100 -0.84 -15.09 8.70
CA ALA A 100 -1.73 -15.65 7.69
C ALA A 100 -1.68 -14.85 6.37
N ARG A 101 -1.70 -13.51 6.45
CA ARG A 101 -1.60 -12.66 5.27
C ARG A 101 -0.21 -12.66 4.64
N ARG A 102 0.87 -12.71 5.43
CA ARG A 102 2.23 -12.89 4.87
C ARG A 102 2.36 -14.21 4.10
N ARG A 103 1.73 -15.28 4.59
CA ARG A 103 1.63 -16.55 3.86
C ARG A 103 0.78 -16.39 2.60
N GLY A 104 -0.32 -15.65 2.66
CA GLY A 104 -1.14 -15.25 1.50
C GLY A 104 -0.32 -14.51 0.43
N LEU A 105 0.47 -13.51 0.81
CA LEU A 105 1.37 -12.79 -0.11
C LEU A 105 2.42 -13.71 -0.75
N THR A 106 2.92 -14.68 0.01
CA THR A 106 3.86 -15.69 -0.50
C THR A 106 3.17 -16.56 -1.54
N LEU A 107 1.92 -16.97 -1.27
CA LEU A 107 1.10 -17.71 -2.22
C LEU A 107 0.77 -16.88 -3.46
N PHE A 108 0.52 -15.58 -3.33
CA PHE A 108 0.29 -14.68 -4.46
C PHE A 108 1.51 -14.59 -5.38
N CYS A 109 2.72 -14.57 -4.82
CA CYS A 109 3.94 -14.64 -5.61
C CYS A 109 3.97 -15.91 -6.47
N PHE A 110 3.53 -17.04 -5.92
CA PHE A 110 3.47 -18.29 -6.67
C PHE A 110 2.34 -18.29 -7.72
N ILE A 111 1.11 -17.97 -7.34
CA ILE A 111 -0.07 -18.08 -8.21
C ILE A 111 -0.07 -17.02 -9.32
N TYR A 112 0.19 -15.75 -9.00
CA TYR A 112 0.05 -14.65 -9.96
C TYR A 112 1.34 -14.33 -10.70
N LEU A 113 2.50 -14.69 -10.17
CA LEU A 113 3.81 -14.36 -10.77
C LEU A 113 4.65 -15.59 -11.14
N ASN A 114 4.23 -16.81 -10.75
CA ASN A 114 5.03 -18.03 -10.88
C ASN A 114 6.40 -17.93 -10.20
N ILE A 115 6.44 -17.31 -9.02
CA ILE A 115 7.66 -17.07 -8.24
C ILE A 115 7.57 -17.80 -6.90
N ASN A 116 8.57 -18.65 -6.65
CA ASN A 116 8.72 -19.31 -5.36
C ASN A 116 9.48 -18.38 -4.38
N ALA A 117 8.72 -17.57 -3.66
CA ALA A 117 9.23 -16.77 -2.55
C ALA A 117 9.19 -17.58 -1.25
N ARG A 118 10.23 -17.45 -0.41
CA ARG A 118 10.24 -18.07 0.93
C ARG A 118 9.40 -17.27 1.93
N VAL A 119 9.46 -15.94 1.81
CA VAL A 119 8.72 -14.98 2.63
C VAL A 119 8.39 -13.79 1.74
N ALA A 120 7.25 -13.16 2.00
CA ALA A 120 6.77 -11.98 1.29
C ALA A 120 6.19 -10.94 2.27
N TYR A 121 6.44 -9.67 1.97
CA TYR A 121 5.89 -8.51 2.69
C TYR A 121 5.29 -7.52 1.70
N MET A 122 4.19 -6.87 2.07
CA MET A 122 3.65 -5.75 1.30
C MET A 122 4.53 -4.52 1.54
N LEU A 123 4.99 -3.89 0.46
CA LEU A 123 5.86 -2.71 0.52
C LEU A 123 5.07 -1.41 0.31
N SER A 124 4.22 -1.42 -0.70
CA SER A 124 3.40 -0.28 -1.10
C SER A 124 2.14 -0.75 -1.82
N PHE A 125 1.16 0.12 -1.95
CA PHE A 125 0.01 -0.12 -2.80
C PHE A 125 -0.55 1.17 -3.37
N ASP A 126 -1.28 1.04 -4.46
CA ASP A 126 -2.07 2.12 -5.05
C ASP A 126 -3.40 1.56 -5.56
N ARG A 127 -4.14 2.36 -6.33
CA ARG A 127 -5.47 1.97 -6.81
C ARG A 127 -5.44 0.78 -7.76
N LYS A 128 -4.31 0.46 -8.39
CA LYS A 128 -4.19 -0.57 -9.42
C LYS A 128 -3.56 -1.86 -8.92
N GLY A 129 -3.16 -1.93 -7.65
CA GLY A 129 -2.49 -3.10 -7.10
C GLY A 129 -1.54 -2.76 -5.98
N PHE A 130 -0.65 -3.70 -5.70
CA PHE A 130 0.31 -3.58 -4.61
C PHE A 130 1.67 -4.18 -4.98
N ASP A 131 2.69 -3.67 -4.32
CA ASP A 131 4.06 -4.13 -4.43
C ASP A 131 4.39 -5.05 -3.27
N VAL A 132 5.01 -6.18 -3.59
CA VAL A 132 5.43 -7.21 -2.65
C VAL A 132 6.94 -7.35 -2.70
N LEU A 133 7.57 -7.32 -1.53
CA LEU A 133 8.98 -7.66 -1.36
C LEU A 133 9.09 -9.14 -1.02
N GLY A 134 9.51 -9.95 -2.00
CA GLY A 134 9.66 -11.39 -1.86
C GLY A 134 11.13 -11.81 -1.72
N LYS A 135 11.41 -12.75 -0.82
CA LYS A 135 12.73 -13.38 -0.68
C LYS A 135 12.82 -14.62 -1.58
N VAL A 136 13.53 -14.52 -2.68
CA VAL A 136 13.61 -15.55 -3.73
C VAL A 136 15.02 -16.11 -3.84
N ARG A 137 15.14 -17.36 -4.29
CA ARG A 137 16.46 -17.98 -4.52
C ARG A 137 17.08 -17.39 -5.80
N GLY A 138 18.33 -16.96 -5.74
CA GLY A 138 19.10 -16.56 -6.90
C GLY A 138 19.24 -17.71 -7.90
N LYS A 139 19.20 -17.43 -9.20
CA LYS A 139 19.59 -18.39 -10.24
C LYS A 139 21.12 -18.36 -10.34
N ALA A 140 21.83 -18.90 -9.35
CA ALA A 140 23.26 -19.15 -9.48
C ALA A 140 23.48 -20.49 -10.23
N PRO A 141 24.47 -20.59 -11.14
CA PRO A 141 24.96 -21.88 -11.61
C PRO A 141 25.54 -22.68 -10.43
N GLU A 142 25.59 -24.01 -10.58
CA GLU A 142 25.59 -25.04 -9.54
C GLU A 142 26.65 -24.98 -8.40
N ASP A 143 27.56 -23.99 -8.37
CA ASP A 143 28.71 -23.94 -7.46
C ASP A 143 28.84 -22.67 -6.58
N GLU A 144 27.86 -21.78 -6.56
CA GLU A 144 27.81 -20.67 -5.59
C GLU A 144 26.61 -20.82 -4.66
N GLU A 145 26.82 -20.59 -3.36
CA GLU A 145 25.83 -20.76 -2.30
C GLU A 145 24.46 -20.24 -2.72
N ASN A 146 23.41 -20.98 -2.36
CA ASN A 146 22.01 -20.66 -2.64
C ASN A 146 21.56 -19.39 -1.92
N GLU A 147 22.06 -18.25 -2.38
CA GLU A 147 21.75 -16.97 -1.79
C GLU A 147 20.31 -16.60 -2.12
N TYR A 148 19.57 -16.28 -1.08
CA TYR A 148 18.24 -15.74 -1.20
C TYR A 148 18.35 -14.22 -1.26
N HIS A 149 17.85 -13.63 -2.34
CA HIS A 149 17.84 -12.18 -2.52
C HIS A 149 16.41 -11.64 -2.37
N TRP A 150 16.33 -10.41 -1.85
CA TRP A 150 15.09 -9.66 -1.82
C TRP A 150 14.84 -9.05 -3.19
N LYS A 151 13.62 -9.22 -3.69
CA LYS A 151 13.18 -8.62 -4.95
C LYS A 151 11.77 -8.09 -4.82
N GLN A 152 11.54 -6.91 -5.36
CA GLN A 152 10.23 -6.29 -5.44
C GLN A 152 9.48 -6.83 -6.65
N PHE A 153 8.19 -7.11 -6.46
CA PHE A 153 7.27 -7.55 -7.47
C PHE A 153 5.98 -6.75 -7.39
N ARG A 154 5.32 -6.56 -8.53
CA ARG A 154 4.04 -5.86 -8.60
C ARG A 154 2.93 -6.85 -8.89
N ILE A 155 1.88 -6.84 -8.06
CA ILE A 155 0.68 -7.63 -8.27
C ILE A 155 -0.48 -6.66 -8.59
N PRO A 156 -1.06 -6.74 -9.80
CA PRO A 156 -2.16 -5.88 -10.19
C PRO A 156 -3.47 -6.36 -9.57
N PHE A 157 -4.35 -5.41 -9.27
CA PHE A 157 -5.76 -5.70 -9.00
C PHE A 157 -6.52 -5.94 -10.30
N LYS A 158 -7.61 -6.69 -10.20
CA LYS A 158 -8.54 -6.90 -11.31
C LYS A 158 -9.26 -5.60 -11.67
N GLU A 159 -9.62 -4.81 -10.66
CA GLU A 159 -10.29 -3.52 -10.81
C GLU A 159 -9.61 -2.43 -9.98
N GLU A 160 -9.83 -1.16 -10.34
CA GLU A 160 -9.25 -0.06 -9.56
C GLU A 160 -9.89 0.05 -8.17
N ALA A 161 -9.10 -0.16 -7.12
CA ALA A 161 -9.48 0.07 -5.74
C ALA A 161 -9.45 1.57 -5.43
N ARG A 162 -10.62 2.21 -5.40
CA ARG A 162 -10.74 3.67 -5.16
C ARG A 162 -10.77 4.03 -3.68
N GLU A 163 -11.15 3.08 -2.84
CA GLU A 163 -11.39 3.25 -1.41
C GLU A 163 -10.82 2.08 -0.60
N VAL A 164 -10.61 2.30 0.69
CA VAL A 164 -10.01 1.29 1.59
C VAL A 164 -10.81 -0.01 1.61
N GLU A 165 -12.13 0.09 1.53
CA GLU A 165 -13.01 -1.06 1.46
C GLU A 165 -12.80 -1.86 0.18
N SER A 166 -12.82 -1.20 -0.98
CA SER A 166 -12.54 -1.87 -2.26
C SER A 166 -11.17 -2.53 -2.31
N PHE A 167 -10.17 -1.96 -1.63
CA PHE A 167 -8.84 -2.55 -1.51
C PHE A 167 -8.88 -3.83 -0.66
N CYS A 168 -9.48 -3.78 0.53
CA CYS A 168 -9.52 -4.93 1.44
C CYS A 168 -10.40 -6.06 0.88
N LEU A 169 -11.51 -5.73 0.22
CA LEU A 169 -12.37 -6.72 -0.43
C LEU A 169 -11.64 -7.44 -1.56
N GLN A 170 -10.98 -6.70 -2.46
CA GLN A 170 -10.19 -7.33 -3.52
C GLN A 170 -9.04 -8.18 -2.96
N LEU A 171 -8.39 -7.75 -1.87
CA LEU A 171 -7.36 -8.56 -1.23
C LEU A 171 -7.92 -9.90 -0.72
N VAL A 172 -9.09 -9.89 -0.07
CA VAL A 172 -9.77 -11.11 0.41
C VAL A 172 -10.20 -12.00 -0.76
N GLU A 173 -10.76 -11.43 -1.82
CA GLU A 173 -11.14 -12.17 -3.02
C GLU A 173 -9.93 -12.88 -3.66
N MET A 174 -8.79 -12.19 -3.74
CA MET A 174 -7.54 -12.78 -4.22
C MET A 174 -7.05 -13.91 -3.30
N GLU A 175 -7.15 -13.76 -1.97
CA GLU A 175 -6.80 -14.80 -1.01
C GLU A 175 -7.65 -16.07 -1.23
N GLU A 176 -8.97 -15.91 -1.39
CA GLU A 176 -9.88 -17.02 -1.66
C GLU A 176 -9.62 -17.69 -3.02
N GLU A 177 -9.36 -16.91 -4.06
CA GLU A 177 -9.02 -17.42 -5.39
C GLU A 177 -7.72 -18.23 -5.36
N ALA A 178 -6.69 -17.70 -4.69
CA ALA A 178 -5.39 -18.38 -4.58
C ALA A 178 -5.51 -19.71 -3.85
N ILE A 179 -6.32 -19.79 -2.77
CA ILE A 179 -6.57 -21.04 -2.05
C ILE A 179 -7.30 -22.06 -2.95
N LYS A 180 -8.33 -21.62 -3.68
CA LYS A 180 -9.07 -22.49 -4.63
C LYS A 180 -8.15 -23.04 -5.71
N MET A 181 -7.27 -22.20 -6.26
CA MET A 181 -6.27 -22.63 -7.26
C MET A 181 -5.36 -23.72 -6.69
N VAL A 182 -4.82 -23.53 -5.48
CA VAL A 182 -3.99 -24.56 -4.82
C VAL A 182 -4.75 -25.87 -4.64
N TYR A 183 -6.02 -25.80 -4.21
CA TYR A 183 -6.85 -26.98 -4.05
C TYR A 183 -6.99 -27.76 -5.37
N CYS A 184 -7.30 -27.06 -6.47
CA CYS A 184 -7.38 -27.65 -7.81
C CYS A 184 -6.06 -28.30 -8.26
N TYR A 185 -4.91 -27.68 -7.97
CA TYR A 185 -3.59 -28.24 -8.33
C TYR A 185 -3.16 -29.41 -7.44
N SER A 186 -3.62 -29.46 -6.19
CA SER A 186 -3.25 -30.49 -5.21
C SER A 186 -3.98 -31.83 -5.41
N GLY A 187 -5.04 -31.86 -6.21
CA GLY A 187 -5.84 -33.07 -6.45
C GLY A 187 -6.60 -33.58 -5.21
N LEU A 188 -6.71 -32.79 -4.15
CA LEU A 188 -7.41 -33.15 -2.90
C LEU A 188 -8.94 -32.94 -2.97
N GLY A 189 -9.50 -32.90 -4.19
CA GLY A 189 -10.93 -32.72 -4.48
C GLY A 189 -11.80 -33.90 -4.13
#